data_AF-A0AAV9MH17-F1
#
_entry.id   AF-A0AAV9MH17-F1
#
_cell.length_a   1.000
_cell.length_b   1.000
_cell.length_c   1.000
_cell.angle_alpha   90.00
_cell.angle_beta   90.00
_cell.angle_gamma   90.00
#
_symmetry.space_group_name_H-M   'P 1'
#
loop_
_entity.id
_entity.type
_entity.pdbx_description
1 polymer ?
#
loop_
_entity_poly.entity_id
_entity_poly.type
_entity_poly.pdbx_seq_one_letter_code
_entity_poly.pdbx_strand_id
1 'polypeptide(L)' 'MDKSNLFPVGVDDRTKDQLVRKTIFVLGALPIKYLDLPLSSKGWSKMECQQFIDKITSKITSAYLKQLAYAR' A
#
# COMPACT_ATOMS: atom_id res chain seq x y z
N MET A 1 2.86 -11.08 1.76
CA MET A 1 3.00 -9.61 1.81
C MET A 1 3.62 -9.20 0.48
N ASP A 2 2.78 -9.06 -0.53
CA ASP A 2 3.19 -8.72 -1.89
C ASP A 2 3.70 -7.27 -1.90
N LYS A 3 5.02 -7.15 -1.87
CA LYS A 3 5.73 -5.89 -1.62
C LYS A 3 5.63 -4.90 -2.80
N SER A 4 5.21 -5.39 -3.97
CA SER A 4 5.21 -4.65 -5.22
C SER A 4 4.14 -5.21 -6.16
N ASN A 5 3.26 -4.33 -6.64
CA ASN A 5 2.21 -4.64 -7.60
C ASN A 5 2.45 -3.85 -8.88
N LEU A 6 2.18 -4.47 -10.04
CA LEU A 6 2.31 -3.84 -11.35
C LEU A 6 0.97 -3.20 -11.76
N PHE A 7 0.99 -1.91 -12.13
CA PHE A 7 -0.18 -1.16 -12.60
C PHE A 7 0.02 -0.69 -14.05
N PRO A 8 -0.21 -1.56 -15.05
CA PRO A 8 -0.08 -1.16 -16.45
C PRO A 8 -1.29 -0.33 -16.90
N VAL A 9 -1.07 0.95 -17.21
CA VAL A 9 -2.09 1.87 -17.75
C VAL A 9 -1.77 2.15 -19.23
N GLY A 10 -2.75 1.98 -20.12
CA GLY A 10 -2.59 2.29 -21.55
C GLY A 10 -1.73 1.30 -22.36
N VAL A 11 -1.55 0.07 -21.86
CA VAL A 11 -0.72 -0.97 -22.49
C VAL A 11 -1.62 -2.07 -23.09
N ASP A 12 -1.28 -2.55 -24.28
CA ASP A 12 -1.97 -3.68 -24.95
C ASP A 12 -1.85 -4.98 -24.14
N ASP A 13 -2.85 -5.85 -24.23
CA ASP A 13 -3.00 -7.04 -23.38
C ASP A 13 -1.81 -8.01 -23.54
N ARG A 14 -1.25 -8.08 -24.75
CA ARG A 14 -0.03 -8.86 -25.05
C ARG A 14 1.19 -8.36 -24.30
N THR A 15 1.32 -7.04 -24.19
CA THR A 15 2.45 -6.39 -23.51
C THR A 15 2.27 -6.46 -22.00
N LYS A 16 1.02 -6.43 -21.49
CA LYS A 16 0.71 -6.70 -20.07
C LYS A 16 1.15 -8.11 -19.68
N ASP A 17 0.80 -9.11 -20.48
CA ASP A 17 1.17 -10.50 -20.22
C ASP A 17 2.71 -10.69 -20.25
N GLN A 18 3.41 -10.06 -21.19
CA GLN A 18 4.87 -10.06 -21.20
C GLN A 18 5.50 -9.40 -19.96
N LEU A 19 4.94 -8.28 -19.48
CA LEU A 19 5.43 -7.59 -18.29
C LEU A 19 5.21 -8.42 -17.03
N VAL A 20 4.08 -9.09 -16.91
CA VAL A 20 3.77 -10.00 -15.78
C VAL A 20 4.66 -11.25 -15.83
N ARG A 21 4.98 -11.76 -17.01
CA ARG A 21 5.92 -12.90 -17.14
C ARG A 21 7.37 -12.52 -16.83
N LYS A 22 7.79 -11.32 -17.24
CA LYS A 22 9.16 -10.82 -16.99
C LYS A 22 9.36 -10.33 -15.56
N THR A 23 8.28 -9.90 -14.91
CA THR A 23 8.34 -9.29 -13.59
C THR A 23 7.61 -10.18 -12.60
N ILE A 24 8.25 -10.60 -11.51
CA ILE A 24 7.63 -11.43 -10.46
C ILE A 24 6.64 -10.59 -9.61
N PHE A 25 5.98 -9.60 -10.20
CA PHE A 25 5.00 -8.75 -9.55
C PHE A 25 3.60 -9.16 -9.96
N VAL A 26 2.71 -9.18 -8.98
CA VAL A 26 1.29 -9.44 -9.19
C VAL A 26 0.65 -8.20 -9.82
N LEU A 27 -0.29 -8.42 -10.73
CA LEU A 27 -1.09 -7.35 -11.32
C LEU A 27 -1.95 -6.70 -10.24
N GLY A 28 -1.71 -5.42 -9.95
CA GLY A 28 -2.45 -4.68 -8.95
C GLY A 28 -3.80 -4.22 -9.48
N ALA A 29 -4.86 -4.41 -8.68
CA ALA A 29 -6.16 -3.80 -8.94
C ALA A 29 -6.21 -2.38 -8.35
N LEU A 30 -6.71 -1.42 -9.13
CA LEU A 30 -7.04 -0.09 -8.63
C LEU A 30 -8.37 -0.15 -7.85
N PRO A 31 -8.56 0.69 -6.82
CA PRO A 31 -7.69 1.77 -6.34
C PRO A 31 -6.54 1.29 -5.45
N ILE A 32 -5.34 1.85 -5.63
CA ILE A 32 -4.19 1.58 -4.75
C ILE A 32 -4.53 2.10 -3.36
N LYS A 33 -4.47 1.24 -2.35
CA LYS A 33 -4.64 1.63 -0.95
C LYS A 33 -3.29 1.66 -0.25
N TYR A 34 -2.96 2.77 0.39
CA TYR A 34 -1.84 2.87 1.33
C TYR A 34 -2.39 2.97 2.75
N LEU A 35 -2.04 2.02 3.62
CA LEU A 35 -2.60 1.92 4.97
C LEU A 35 -4.15 1.89 4.98
N ASP A 36 -4.75 1.14 4.04
CA ASP A 36 -6.18 1.04 3.70
C ASP A 36 -6.88 2.34 3.27
N LEU A 37 -6.13 3.43 3.08
CA LEU A 37 -6.66 4.67 2.56
C LEU A 37 -6.43 4.72 1.05
N PRO A 38 -7.42 5.13 0.25
CA PRO A 38 -7.22 5.29 -1.17
C PRO A 38 -6.12 6.33 -1.40
N LEU A 39 -5.08 5.97 -2.16
CA LEU A 39 -4.16 6.93 -2.78
C LEU A 39 -4.92 7.62 -3.92
N SER A 40 -5.94 8.38 -3.55
CA SER A 40 -6.72 9.20 -4.45
C SER A 40 -5.91 10.45 -4.78
N SER A 41 -5.88 10.84 -6.06
CA SER A 41 -5.29 12.11 -6.50
C SER A 41 -6.10 13.34 -6.03
N LYS A 42 -7.30 13.16 -5.47
CA LYS A 42 -8.03 14.23 -4.77
C LYS A 42 -7.43 14.38 -3.37
N GLY A 43 -7.07 15.62 -3.02
CA GLY A 43 -6.54 15.97 -1.71
C GLY A 43 -7.40 15.40 -0.59
N TRP A 44 -6.75 14.81 0.41
CA TRP A 44 -7.43 14.17 1.52
C TRP A 44 -8.28 15.18 2.29
N SER A 45 -9.47 14.76 2.68
CA SER A 45 -10.28 15.51 3.64
C SER A 45 -9.60 15.54 5.01
N LYS A 46 -9.94 16.54 5.84
CA LYS A 46 -9.41 16.66 7.21
C LYS A 46 -9.63 15.38 8.05
N MET A 47 -10.75 14.69 7.81
CA MET A 47 -11.09 13.45 8.49
C MET A 47 -10.20 12.27 8.06
N GLU A 48 -9.94 12.13 6.76
CA GLU A 48 -9.03 11.09 6.23
C GLU A 48 -7.59 11.30 6.70
N CYS A 49 -7.15 12.56 6.80
CA CYS A 49 -5.83 12.90 7.34
C CYS A 49 -5.70 12.50 8.82
N GLN A 50 -6.73 12.77 9.63
CA GLN A 50 -6.75 12.35 11.03
C GLN A 50 -6.68 10.81 11.16
N GLN A 51 -7.51 10.09 10.41
CA GLN A 51 -7.50 8.62 10.40
C GLN A 51 -6.15 8.04 9.96
N PHE A 52 -5.47 8.70 9.03
CA PHE A 52 -4.11 8.32 8.61
C PHE A 52 -3.09 8.47 9.73
N ILE A 53 -3.11 9.61 10.42
CA ILE A 53 -2.21 9.90 11.55
C ILE A 53 -2.43 8.89 12.68
N ASP A 54 -3.69 8.59 13.02
CA ASP A 54 -4.02 7.59 14.03
C ASP A 54 -3.50 6.20 13.67
N LYS A 55 -3.62 5.77 12.41
CA LYS A 55 -3.06 4.49 11.94
C LYS A 55 -1.54 4.43 12.01
N ILE A 56 -0.86 5.52 11.64
CA ILE A 56 0.61 5.60 11.76
C ILE A 56 1.02 5.49 13.22
N THR A 57 0.39 6.30 14.07
CA THR A 57 0.66 6.32 15.52
C THR A 57 0.46 4.94 16.12
N SER A 58 -0.67 4.27 15.81
CA SER A 58 -0.95 2.91 16.27
C SER A 58 0.12 1.90 15.84
N LYS A 59 0.59 1.96 14.58
CA LYS A 59 1.66 1.08 14.11
C LYS A 59 2.99 1.34 14.82
N ILE A 60 3.36 2.60 15.05
CA ILE A 60 4.57 2.99 15.79
C ILE A 60 4.48 2.48 17.23
N THR A 61 3.37 2.75 17.92
CA THR A 61 3.16 2.29 19.30
C THR A 61 3.17 0.77 19.40
N SER A 62 2.51 0.06 18.49
CA SER A 62 2.53 -1.41 18.47
C SER A 62 3.93 -1.97 18.22
N ALA A 63 4.70 -1.38 17.31
CA ALA A 63 6.08 -1.78 17.06
C ALA A 63 6.98 -1.53 18.29
N TYR A 64 6.85 -0.37 18.92
CA TYR A 64 7.60 -0.01 20.12
C TYR A 64 7.26 -0.91 21.31
N LEU A 65 5.97 -1.19 21.55
CA LEU A 65 5.51 -2.11 22.59
C LEU A 65 6.04 -3.53 22.37
N LYS A 66 6.11 -4.01 21.13
CA LYS A 66 6.71 -5.31 20.81
C LYS A 66 8.21 -5.35 21.10
N GLN A 67 8.94 -4.28 20.81
CA GLN A 67 10.36 -4.19 21.13
C GLN A 67 10.61 -4.19 22.64
N LEU A 68 9.78 -3.49 23.41
CA LEU A 68 9.88 -3.47 24.87
C LEU A 68 9.45 -4.79 25.52
N ALA A 69 8.43 -5.47 24.98
CA ALA A 69 7.97 -6.75 25.51
C ALA A 69 8.98 -7.88 25.31
N TYR A 70 9.81 -7.82 24.26
CA TYR A 70 10.86 -8.82 23.99
C TYR A 70 12.15 -8.59 24.81
N ALA A 71 12.35 -7.39 25.35
CA ALA A 71 13.48 -7.06 26.22
C ALA A 71 13.24 -7.44 27.70
N ARG A 72 12.15 -8.17 27.99
CA ARG A 72 11.80 -8.70 29.30
C ARG A 72 12.10 -10.20 29.36
#